data_AF-A0A514L9T6-F1
#
_entry.id   AF-A0A514L9T6-F1
#
_cell.length_a   1.000
_cell.length_b   1.000
_cell.length_c   1.000
_cell.angle_alpha   90.00
_cell.angle_beta   90.00
_cell.angle_gamma   90.00
#
_symmetry.space_group_name_H-M   'P 1'
#
loop_
_entity.id
_entity.type
_entity.pdbx_description
1 polymer ?
#
loop_
_entity_poly.entity_id
_entity_poly.type
_entity_poly.pdbx_seq_one_letter_code
_entity_poly.pdbx_strand_id
1 'polypeptide(L)'
;MALFGIYGRHEIDACPINNSKNREMMVKIGKRDMKAVCSNYKINKIIGRFHSALEHTFLWIVDAEDPHLIQKLAMEGGVASFNEVKIVPLIEFENVVEMLEKMDK
;
A
#
# COMPACT_ATOMS: atom_id res chain seq x y z
N MET A 1 -4.47 6.62 15.53
CA MET A 1 -3.90 6.36 14.19
C MET A 1 -4.06 4.88 13.92
N ALA A 2 -4.59 4.51 12.75
CA ALA A 2 -4.69 3.11 12.36
C ALA A 2 -3.76 2.89 11.16
N LEU A 3 -2.73 2.08 11.39
CA LEU A 3 -1.70 1.80 10.40
C LEU A 3 -2.11 0.62 9.54
N PHE A 4 -1.90 0.75 8.24
CA PHE A 4 -2.15 -0.33 7.30
C PHE A 4 -0.99 -0.49 6.33
N GLY A 5 -0.65 -1.73 6.04
CA GLY A 5 0.22 -2.11 4.94
C GLY A 5 -0.61 -2.49 3.72
N ILE A 6 -0.34 -1.85 2.60
CA ILE A 6 -0.83 -2.23 1.27
C ILE A 6 0.30 -3.01 0.60
N TYR A 7 0.16 -4.32 0.60
CA TYR A 7 1.10 -5.23 -0.04
C TYR A 7 0.56 -5.55 -1.41
N GLY A 8 1.40 -5.52 -2.43
CA GLY A 8 1.00 -6.07 -3.72
C GLY A 8 2.08 -6.86 -4.40
N ARG A 9 1.63 -7.76 -5.27
CA ARG A 9 2.44 -8.67 -6.07
C ARG A 9 1.90 -8.71 -7.48
N HIS A 10 2.77 -8.80 -8.47
CA HIS A 10 2.39 -9.09 -9.84
C HIS A 10 3.22 -10.24 -10.40
N GLU A 11 2.76 -10.84 -11.48
CA GLU A 11 3.51 -11.88 -12.20
C GLU A 11 4.52 -11.26 -13.17
N ILE A 12 5.50 -12.04 -13.62
CA ILE A 12 6.63 -11.57 -14.44
C ILE A 12 6.17 -10.90 -15.74
N ASP A 13 5.11 -11.42 -16.36
CA ASP A 13 4.48 -10.90 -17.58
C ASP A 13 3.71 -9.59 -17.37
N ALA A 14 3.26 -9.34 -16.14
CA ALA A 14 2.65 -8.09 -15.71
C ALA A 14 3.68 -7.05 -15.25
N CYS A 15 4.96 -7.42 -15.11
CA CYS A 15 6.00 -6.50 -14.66
C CYS A 15 6.09 -5.26 -15.56
N PRO A 16 6.07 -4.02 -15.02
CA PRO A 16 6.24 -2.78 -15.79
C PRO A 16 7.51 -2.71 -16.64
N ILE A 17 8.54 -3.48 -16.30
CA ILE A 17 9.75 -3.62 -17.12
C ILE A 17 9.44 -4.41 -18.40
N ASN A 18 8.65 -5.47 -18.30
CA ASN A 18 8.36 -6.38 -19.41
C ASN A 18 7.07 -6.00 -20.18
N ASN A 19 6.19 -5.19 -19.58
CA ASN A 19 4.88 -4.86 -20.10
C ASN A 19 4.70 -3.34 -20.22
N SER A 20 4.64 -2.84 -21.46
CA SER A 20 4.54 -1.39 -21.74
C SER A 20 3.26 -0.76 -21.19
N LYS A 21 2.12 -1.46 -21.25
CA LYS A 21 0.84 -0.98 -20.70
C LYS A 21 0.94 -0.77 -19.19
N ASN A 22 1.51 -1.73 -18.47
CA ASN A 22 1.69 -1.62 -17.02
C ASN A 22 2.76 -0.58 -16.65
N ARG A 23 3.76 -0.38 -17.52
CA ARG A 23 4.73 0.72 -17.40
C ARG A 23 4.07 2.08 -17.43
N GLU A 24 3.23 2.35 -18.42
CA GLU A 24 2.48 3.59 -18.53
C GLU A 24 1.61 3.82 -17.29
N MET A 25 0.93 2.77 -16.84
CA MET A 25 0.12 2.83 -15.64
C MET A 25 0.95 3.15 -14.38
N MET A 26 2.09 2.50 -14.19
CA MET A 26 2.97 2.74 -13.05
C MET A 26 3.54 4.16 -13.05
N VAL A 27 3.94 4.69 -14.21
CA VAL A 27 4.39 6.08 -14.35
C VAL A 27 3.24 7.04 -14.04
N LYS A 28 2.02 6.74 -14.52
CA LYS A 28 0.83 7.54 -14.22
C LYS A 28 0.54 7.58 -12.71
N ILE A 29 0.62 6.44 -12.03
CA ILE A 29 0.49 6.35 -10.56
C ILE A 29 1.58 7.18 -9.87
N GLY A 30 2.84 7.09 -10.31
CA GLY A 30 3.96 7.85 -9.75
C GLY A 30 3.83 9.36 -9.90
N LYS A 31 3.15 9.84 -10.94
CA LYS A 31 2.92 11.27 -11.22
C LYS A 31 1.66 11.85 -10.59
N ARG A 32 0.78 11.04 -9.96
CA ARG A 32 -0.43 11.55 -9.31
C ARG A 32 -0.07 12.42 -8.11
N ASP A 33 -0.84 13.48 -7.90
CA ASP A 33 -0.81 14.20 -6.63
C ASP A 33 -1.42 13.33 -5.54
N MET A 34 -0.54 12.68 -4.78
CA MET A 34 -0.97 11.78 -3.71
C MET A 34 -1.66 12.52 -2.57
N LYS A 35 -1.46 13.83 -2.38
CA LYS A 35 -2.21 14.58 -1.35
C LYS A 35 -3.69 14.67 -1.72
N ALA A 36 -3.99 15.07 -2.96
CA ALA A 36 -5.35 15.13 -3.47
C ALA A 36 -6.03 13.74 -3.53
N VAL A 37 -5.26 12.70 -3.88
CA VAL A 37 -5.76 11.32 -3.85
C VAL A 37 -6.09 10.90 -2.42
N CYS A 38 -5.21 11.14 -1.45
CA CYS A 38 -5.42 10.74 -0.05
C CYS A 38 -6.64 11.42 0.58
N SER A 39 -6.87 12.70 0.29
CA SER A 39 -8.06 13.43 0.79
C SER A 39 -9.37 12.80 0.34
N ASN A 40 -9.43 12.23 -0.86
CA ASN A 40 -10.65 11.61 -1.39
C ASN A 40 -11.00 10.28 -0.70
N TYR A 41 -10.01 9.64 -0.06
CA TYR A 41 -10.17 8.33 0.58
C TYR A 41 -9.91 8.36 2.10
N LYS A 42 -9.94 9.54 2.73
CA LYS A 42 -9.66 9.71 4.18
C LYS A 42 -8.37 8.99 4.62
N ILE A 43 -7.35 9.03 3.76
CA ILE A 43 -6.02 8.58 4.11
C ILE A 43 -5.32 9.80 4.68
N ASN A 44 -5.01 9.75 5.97
CA ASN A 44 -4.39 10.87 6.68
C ASN A 44 -2.98 11.13 6.13
N LYS A 45 -2.23 10.05 5.88
CA LYS A 45 -0.86 10.14 5.40
C LYS A 45 -0.40 8.84 4.74
N ILE A 46 0.40 8.98 3.67
CA ILE A 46 1.26 7.90 3.19
C ILE A 46 2.60 8.03 3.94
N ILE A 47 2.92 7.02 4.73
CA ILE A 47 4.15 6.97 5.53
C ILE A 47 5.33 6.59 4.64
N GLY A 48 5.13 5.63 3.74
CA GLY A 48 6.17 5.20 2.81
C GLY A 48 5.63 4.38 1.65
N ARG A 49 6.38 4.38 0.54
CA ARG A 49 6.09 3.59 -0.66
C ARG A 49 7.38 2.91 -1.09
N PHE A 50 7.41 1.59 -1.04
CA PHE A 50 8.58 0.77 -1.33
C PHE A 50 8.24 -0.24 -2.42
N HIS A 51 9.25 -0.63 -3.19
CA HIS A 51 9.15 -1.68 -4.20
C HIS A 51 10.37 -2.60 -4.10
N SER A 52 10.14 -3.90 -4.22
CA SER A 52 11.17 -4.86 -4.53
C SER A 52 11.00 -5.28 -5.99
N ALA A 53 11.79 -4.67 -6.87
CA ALA A 53 11.61 -4.82 -8.31
C ALA A 53 11.87 -6.25 -8.80
N LEU A 54 12.85 -6.94 -8.20
CA LEU A 54 13.20 -8.33 -8.56
C LEU A 54 12.18 -9.33 -8.02
N GLU A 55 11.62 -9.06 -6.84
CA GLU A 55 10.63 -9.94 -6.21
C GLU A 55 9.20 -9.70 -6.73
N HIS A 56 9.02 -8.75 -7.64
CA HIS A 56 7.71 -8.36 -8.18
C HIS A 56 6.69 -7.97 -7.09
N THR A 57 7.17 -7.33 -6.02
CA THR A 57 6.33 -6.92 -4.89
C THR A 57 6.49 -5.44 -4.55
N PHE A 58 5.48 -4.89 -3.87
CA PHE A 58 5.54 -3.55 -3.28
C PHE A 58 4.89 -3.52 -1.90
N LEU A 59 5.28 -2.51 -1.11
CA LEU A 59 4.71 -2.22 0.19
C LEU A 59 4.48 -0.72 0.31
N TRP A 60 3.23 -0.32 0.52
CA TRP A 60 2.91 1.04 0.96
C TRP A 60 2.41 1.00 2.40
N ILE A 61 2.92 1.89 3.24
CA ILE A 61 2.45 2.06 4.61
C ILE A 61 1.63 3.33 4.66
N VAL A 62 0.41 3.23 5.17
CA VAL A 62 -0.53 4.36 5.25
C VAL A 62 -1.13 4.46 6.65
N ASP A 63 -1.39 5.69 7.07
CA ASP A 63 -2.28 6.01 8.18
C ASP A 63 -3.66 6.35 7.59
N ALA A 64 -4.65 5.54 7.93
CA ALA A 64 -6.00 5.62 7.37
C ALA A 64 -7.03 5.20 8.41
N GLU A 65 -8.26 5.70 8.30
CA GLU A 65 -9.32 5.40 9.26
C GLU A 65 -10.11 4.13 8.91
N ASP A 66 -10.15 3.75 7.63
CA ASP A 66 -11.04 2.69 7.13
C ASP A 66 -10.34 1.85 6.04
N PRO A 67 -10.18 0.52 6.22
CA PRO A 67 -9.58 -0.35 5.22
C PRO A 67 -10.35 -0.41 3.89
N HIS A 68 -11.66 -0.16 3.88
CA HIS A 68 -12.44 -0.13 2.63
C HIS A 68 -12.10 1.08 1.75
N LEU A 69 -11.68 2.20 2.35
CA LEU A 69 -11.21 3.35 1.58
C LEU A 69 -9.83 3.11 0.99
N ILE A 70 -8.99 2.32 1.65
CA ILE A 70 -7.71 1.84 1.11
C ILE A 70 -7.95 0.93 -0.11
N GLN A 71 -8.97 0.07 -0.05
CA GLN A 71 -9.37 -0.75 -1.19
C GLN A 71 -9.79 0.11 -2.40
N LYS A 72 -10.61 1.14 -2.17
CA LYS A 72 -11.00 2.09 -3.23
C LYS A 72 -9.79 2.82 -3.81
N LEU A 73 -8.85 3.26 -2.96
CA LEU A 73 -7.57 3.80 -3.43
C LEU A 73 -6.83 2.79 -4.31
N ALA A 74 -6.73 1.52 -3.91
CA ALA A 74 -6.01 0.53 -4.69
C ALA A 74 -6.65 0.32 -6.09
N MET A 75 -7.99 0.29 -6.15
CA MET A 75 -8.76 0.12 -7.38
C MET A 75 -8.69 1.36 -8.30
N GLU A 76 -9.04 2.53 -7.79
CA GLU A 76 -9.16 3.78 -8.58
C GLU A 76 -7.81 4.50 -8.75
N GLY A 77 -6.92 4.35 -7.76
CA GLY A 77 -5.50 4.67 -7.84
C GLY A 77 -4.80 3.82 -8.90
N GLY A 78 -5.32 2.62 -9.16
CA GLY A 78 -4.91 1.74 -10.24
C GLY A 78 -3.72 0.86 -9.92
N VAL A 79 -3.34 0.77 -8.64
CA VAL A 79 -2.32 -0.18 -8.18
C VAL A 79 -2.84 -1.62 -8.30
N ALA A 80 -4.14 -1.83 -8.12
CA ALA A 80 -4.79 -3.12 -8.31
C ALA A 80 -5.02 -3.49 -9.79
N SER A 81 -4.66 -2.66 -10.77
CA SER A 81 -4.95 -2.96 -12.18
C SER A 81 -4.04 -4.04 -12.78
N PHE A 82 -2.91 -4.32 -12.13
CA PHE A 82 -1.97 -5.37 -12.54
C PHE A 82 -1.28 -6.06 -11.35
N ASN A 83 -1.67 -5.72 -10.11
CA ASN A 83 -1.17 -6.38 -8.91
C ASN A 83 -2.34 -7.04 -8.18
N GLU A 84 -2.07 -8.21 -7.61
CA GLU A 84 -2.81 -8.72 -6.47
C GLU A 84 -2.51 -7.82 -5.27
N VAL A 85 -3.53 -7.42 -4.51
CA VAL A 85 -3.38 -6.49 -3.39
C VAL A 85 -3.93 -7.09 -2.12
N LYS A 86 -3.14 -7.03 -1.05
CA LYS A 86 -3.49 -7.41 0.31
C LYS A 86 -3.37 -6.20 1.23
N ILE A 87 -4.42 -5.93 1.99
CA ILE A 87 -4.47 -4.85 2.98
C ILE A 87 -4.38 -5.48 4.38
N VAL A 88 -3.42 -5.03 5.18
CA VAL A 88 -3.12 -5.62 6.50
C VAL A 88 -3.08 -4.53 7.56
N PRO A 89 -3.87 -4.62 8.64
CA PRO A 89 -3.70 -3.76 9.81
C PRO A 89 -2.32 -4.01 10.43
N LEU A 90 -1.64 -2.92 10.77
CA LEU A 90 -0.31 -2.97 11.39
C LEU A 90 -0.37 -2.39 12.80
N ILE A 91 0.50 -2.92 13.64
CA ILE A 91 0.81 -2.40 14.97
C ILE A 91 2.31 -2.16 15.02
N GLU A 92 2.73 -1.05 15.63
CA GLU A 92 4.15 -0.77 15.86
C GLU A 92 4.73 -1.84 16.81
N PHE A 93 5.99 -2.20 16.59
CA PHE A 93 6.64 -3.27 17.34
C PHE A 93 6.66 -2.98 18.85
N GLU A 94 6.90 -1.73 19.21
CA GLU A 94 6.92 -1.22 20.59
C GLU A 94 5.59 -1.48 21.30
N ASN A 95 4.45 -1.31 20.59
CA ASN A 95 3.13 -1.58 21.16
C ASN A 95 2.90 -3.08 21.37
N VAL A 96 3.49 -3.94 20.53
CA VAL A 96 3.47 -5.40 20.75
C VAL A 96 4.26 -5.75 22.01
N VAL A 97 5.46 -5.18 22.18
CA VAL A 97 6.29 -5.38 23.38
C VAL A 97 5.53 -4.96 24.64
N GLU A 98 4.96 -3.74 24.66
CA GLU A 98 4.19 -3.24 25.80
C GLU A 98 2.97 -4.12 26.13
N MET A 99 2.28 -4.63 25.11
CA MET A 99 1.16 -5.56 25.30
C MET A 99 1.61 -6.84 25.99
N LEU A 100 2.72 -7.44 25.57
CA LEU A 100 3.24 -8.69 26.12
C LEU A 100 3.74 -8.50 27.57
N GLU A 101 4.46 -7.41 27.86
CA GLU A 101 4.93 -7.10 29.23
C GLU A 101 3.79 -6.93 30.25
N LYS A 102 2.59 -6.54 29.79
CA LYS A 102 1.39 -6.44 30.64
C LYS A 102 0.71 -7.79 30.88
N MET A 103 0.93 -8.78 30.01
CA MET A 103 0.35 -10.12 30.17
C MET A 103 1.09 -10.96 31.22
N ASP A 104 2.37 -10.67 31.44
CA ASP A 104 3.21 -11.33 32.44
C ASP A 104 3.06 -10.72 33.86
N LYS A 105 2.09 -9.81 34.06
CA LYS A 105 1.74 -9.18 35.34
C LYS A 105 0.36 -9.60 35.82
#